data_AF-A0A7Y5J7N6-F1
#
_entry.id   AF-A0A7Y5J7N6-F1
#
_cell.length_a   1.000
_cell.length_b   1.000
_cell.length_c   1.000
_cell.angle_alpha   90.00
_cell.angle_beta   90.00
_cell.angle_gamma   90.00
#
_symmetry.space_group_name_H-M   'P 1'
#
loop_
_entity.id
_entity.type
_entity.pdbx_description
1 polymer ?
#
loop_
_entity_poly.entity_id
_entity_poly.type
_entity_poly.pdbx_seq_one_letter_code
_entity_poly.pdbx_strand_id
1 'polypeptide(L)' 'LLSASVFAENSVTADAWGTAFMVMGREKAMDLVSTLNGMDLYLIYGKEDGGMGAWFTNNLKEAF' A
#
# COMPACT_ATOMS: atom_id res chain seq x y z
N LEU A 1 -8.01 1.19 -7.79
CA LEU A 1 -7.06 1.66 -6.75
C LEU A 1 -6.75 3.12 -7.05
N LEU A 2 -6.76 4.01 -6.06
CA LEU A 2 -6.61 5.45 -6.28
C LEU A 2 -5.20 5.95 -5.92
N SER A 3 -4.60 5.38 -4.86
CA SER A 3 -3.24 5.70 -4.43
C SER A 3 -2.59 4.51 -3.73
N ALA A 4 -1.27 4.41 -3.85
CA ALA A 4 -0.41 3.50 -3.11
C ALA A 4 0.83 4.26 -2.63
N SER A 5 0.98 4.41 -1.31
CA SER A 5 2.14 5.00 -0.67
C SER A 5 2.96 3.91 -0.01
N VAL A 6 4.20 3.75 -0.44
CA VAL A 6 5.12 2.72 0.05
C VAL A 6 6.15 3.35 0.98
N PHE A 7 6.36 2.72 2.12
CA PHE A 7 7.40 3.07 3.07
C PHE A 7 8.41 1.92 3.08
N ALA A 8 9.66 2.24 2.78
CA ALA A 8 10.76 1.30 2.70
C ALA A 8 12.06 2.02 3.11
N GLU A 9 13.14 1.26 3.29
CA GLU A 9 14.45 1.80 3.71
C GLU A 9 15.00 2.87 2.76
N ASN A 10 14.70 2.78 1.46
CA ASN A 10 15.16 3.74 0.46
C ASN A 10 14.06 4.07 -0.56
N SER A 11 14.19 5.25 -1.17
CA SER A 11 13.19 5.80 -2.10
C SER A 11 13.08 5.02 -3.41
N VAL A 12 14.17 4.42 -3.90
CA VAL A 12 14.15 3.64 -5.14
C VAL A 12 13.31 2.38 -4.97
N THR A 13 13.48 1.67 -3.85
CA THR A 13 12.64 0.53 -3.49
C THR A 13 11.18 0.94 -3.34
N ALA A 14 10.90 2.06 -2.65
CA ALA A 14 9.53 2.55 -2.48
C ALA A 14 8.85 2.90 -3.82
N ASP A 15 9.56 3.57 -4.73
CA ASP A 15 9.02 3.99 -6.04
C ASP A 15 8.71 2.79 -6.96
N ALA A 16 9.63 1.83 -7.02
CA ALA A 16 9.46 0.59 -7.78
C ALA A 16 8.22 -0.20 -7.29
N TRP A 17 8.09 -0.37 -5.98
CA TRP A 17 6.96 -1.06 -5.39
C TRP A 17 5.65 -0.26 -5.51
N GLY A 18 5.69 1.07 -5.41
CA GLY A 18 4.52 1.92 -5.61
C GLY A 18 3.90 1.70 -6.98
N THR A 19 4.73 1.67 -8.02
CA THR A 19 4.28 1.33 -9.39
C THR A 19 3.73 -0.09 -9.46
N ALA A 20 4.46 -1.07 -8.91
CA ALA A 20 4.04 -2.47 -8.96
C ALA A 20 2.69 -2.71 -8.24
N PHE A 21 2.47 -2.11 -7.07
CA PHE A 21 1.22 -2.21 -6.32
C PHE A 21 0.05 -1.54 -7.05
N MET A 22 0.29 -0.40 -7.70
CA MET A 22 -0.74 0.24 -8.53
C MET A 22 -1.20 -0.65 -9.69
N VAL A 23 -0.29 -1.41 -10.31
CA VAL A 23 -0.60 -2.38 -11.37
C VAL A 23 -1.27 -3.65 -10.83
N MET A 24 -0.78 -4.18 -9.70
CA MET A 24 -1.33 -5.40 -9.08
C MET A 24 -2.77 -5.22 -8.57
N GLY A 25 -3.10 -4.02 -8.12
CA GLY A 25 -4.39 -3.71 -7.51
C GLY A 25 -4.44 -4.06 -6.01
N ARG A 26 -5.55 -3.68 -5.37
CA ARG A 26 -5.71 -3.62 -3.91
C ARG A 26 -5.45 -4.95 -3.21
N GLU A 27 -6.15 -6.02 -3.60
CA GLU A 27 -6.13 -7.30 -2.87
C GLU A 27 -4.76 -7.97 -2.95
N LYS A 28 -4.21 -8.10 -4.17
CA LYS A 28 -2.88 -8.68 -4.38
C LYS A 28 -1.78 -7.88 -3.70
N ALA A 29 -1.89 -6.55 -3.68
CA ALA A 29 -0.93 -5.69 -2.99
C ALA A 29 -0.96 -5.92 -1.46
N MET A 30 -2.16 -6.03 -0.86
CA MET A 30 -2.33 -6.30 0.57
C MET A 30 -1.77 -7.67 0.98
N ASP A 31 -2.01 -8.70 0.17
CA ASP A 31 -1.51 -10.06 0.44
C ASP A 31 0.02 -10.10 0.32
N LEU A 32 0.58 -9.50 -0.73
CA LEU A 32 2.02 -9.53 -0.96
C LEU A 32 2.79 -8.73 0.09
N VAL A 33 2.38 -7.50 0.41
CA VAL A 33 3.10 -6.67 1.39
C VAL A 33 3.15 -7.33 2.76
N SER A 34 2.12 -8.12 3.12
CA SER A 34 2.08 -8.86 4.37
C SER A 34 3.15 -9.97 4.47
N THR A 35 3.78 -10.33 3.35
CA THR A 35 4.89 -11.30 3.29
C THR A 35 6.27 -10.65 3.20
N LEU A 36 6.32 -9.33 2.95
CA LEU A 36 7.57 -8.58 2.77
C LEU A 36 7.98 -7.95 4.10
N ASN A 37 9.23 -8.18 4.50
CA ASN A 37 9.79 -7.52 5.69
C ASN A 37 10.36 -6.15 5.32
N GLY A 38 10.29 -5.20 6.26
CA GLY A 38 10.89 -3.87 6.10
C GLY A 38 10.15 -2.96 5.11
N MET A 39 8.88 -3.27 4.85
CA MET A 39 8.04 -2.49 3.95
C MET A 39 6.65 -2.33 4.53
N ASP A 40 6.14 -1.12 4.42
CA ASP A 40 4.79 -0.79 4.78
C ASP A 40 4.06 -0.12 3.61
N LEU A 41 2.74 -0.27 3.58
CA LEU A 41 1.90 0.16 2.47
C LEU A 41 0.66 0.84 3.01
N TYR A 42 0.37 2.02 2.48
CA TYR A 42 -0.87 2.75 2.69
C TYR A 42 -1.60 2.88 1.35
N LEU A 43 -2.83 2.37 1.29
CA LEU A 43 -3.67 2.36 0.09
C LEU A 43 -4.87 3.27 0.27
N ILE A 44 -5.19 4.04 -0.76
CA ILE A 44 -6.50 4.69 -0.92
C ILE A 44 -7.20 4.06 -2.12
N TYR A 45 -8.46 3.67 -1.96
CA TYR A 45 -9.25 3.05 -3.02
C TYR A 45 -10.68 3.59 -3.03
N GLY A 46 -11.29 3.59 -4.22
CA GLY A 46 -12.72 3.88 -4.35
C GLY A 46 -13.55 2.68 -3.89
N LYS A 47 -14.65 2.96 -3.20
CA LYS A 47 -15.68 1.99 -2.84
C LYS A 47 -16.81 2.03 -3.88
N GLU A 48 -17.64 0.99 -3.90
CA GLU A 48 -18.77 0.89 -4.84
C GLU A 48 -19.84 1.98 -4.60
N ASP A 49 -19.94 2.50 -3.38
CA ASP A 49 -20.85 3.60 -3.00
C ASP A 49 -20.37 4.99 -3.47
N GLY A 50 -19.27 5.06 -4.22
CA GLY A 50 -18.65 6.31 -4.65
C GLY A 50 -17.78 6.99 -3.58
N GLY A 51 -17.70 6.41 -2.37
CA GLY A 51 -16.84 6.86 -1.30
C GLY A 51 -15.38 6.41 -1.47
N MET A 52 -14.53 6.86 -0.56
CA MET A 52 -13.15 6.39 -0.46
C MET A 52 -12.96 5.47 0.76
N GLY A 53 -12.10 4.49 0.59
CA GLY A 53 -11.56 3.64 1.66
C GLY A 53 -10.06 3.82 1.77
N ALA A 54 -9.56 3.60 2.98
CA ALA A 54 -8.14 3.51 3.26
C ALA A 54 -7.82 2.17 3.90
N TRP A 55 -6.63 1.64 3.63
CA TRP A 55 -6.07 0.47 4.31
C TRP A 55 -4.58 0.65 4.46
N PHE A 56 -4.01 0.14 5.54
CA PHE A 56 -2.59 0.19 5.78
C PHE A 56 -2.09 -0.96 6.65
N THR A 57 -0.82 -1.28 6.50
CA THR A 57 -0.13 -2.30 7.30
C THR A 57 -0.12 -1.92 8.78
N ASN A 58 -0.06 -2.92 9.67
CA ASN A 58 -0.18 -2.68 11.11
C ASN A 58 0.98 -1.87 11.69
N ASN A 59 2.19 -1.99 11.16
CA ASN A 59 3.34 -1.21 11.68
C ASN A 59 3.11 0.30 11.50
N LEU A 60 2.39 0.72 10.44
CA LEU A 60 2.01 2.12 10.27
C LEU A 60 0.98 2.59 11.32
N LYS A 61 0.14 1.70 11.87
CA LYS A 61 -0.79 2.09 12.96
C LYS A 61 -0.06 2.52 14.23
N GLU A 62 1.14 1.99 14.49
CA GLU A 62 1.90 2.32 15.70
C GLU A 62 2.67 3.64 15.55
N ALA A 63 2.88 4.10 14.31
CA ALA A 63 3.57 5.34 14.01
C ALA A 63 2.67 6.60 14.09
N PHE A 64 1.35 6.42 14.18
CA PHE A 64 0.34 7.50 14.27
C PHE A 64 -0.48 7.36 15.55
#